data_AF-A0A291GWX0-F1
#
_entry.id   AF-A0A291GWX0-F1
#
_cell.length_a   1.000
_cell.length_b   1.000
_cell.length_c   1.000
_cell.angle_alpha   90.00
_cell.angle_beta   90.00
_cell.angle_gamma   90.00
#
_symmetry.space_group_name_H-M   'P 1'
#
loop_
_entity.id
_entity.type
_entity.pdbx_description
1 polymer ?
#
loop_
_entity_poly.entity_id
_entity_poly.type
_entity_poly.pdbx_seq_one_letter_code
_entity_poly.pdbx_strand_id
1 'polypeptide(L)'
;MTQHESPSPSRRHLLAGGAGAAALAAAPVLSAAPALAAPSEAPAAVTPLDRERRATAAAAALLEHFRAETDPDMLIEQVPRQEGDPEFTYVWPLSQARAAVTELIAALGGTDCPQEPGGPDLGAADDALVRAQEHYWYPSGGTTGLPGYTAATDSAQGANGDFFYDDNDWIALLEIEQHLLTGGARGDLDRVGELLDLFRSGESTDPELASPGGIDWTQGDWNHDRNTVSTFPSAKVALRWHQLTGEEKALEDALRWMEWGRDTLLAPNGLFWDNIKPDGAIDRTHWTYNQGVPLGCEVLAHEITGEDIHRRRALDLVEAVHEHYSPLEEGSAFDDQPIQFNAILISNLLMAEASLGAQVQGRAVAKAYAQRLWENRRDPDTDLVTGSRESGTGTHLLDQAGFARSLALASMPRGSWHHLS
;
A
#
# COMPACT_ATOMS: atom_id res chain seq x y z
N MET A 1 7.60 5.55 -50.94
CA MET A 1 7.45 6.54 -49.86
C MET A 1 6.73 5.86 -48.72
N THR A 2 7.50 5.21 -47.86
CA THR A 2 7.07 4.50 -46.67
C THR A 2 7.29 5.42 -45.47
N GLN A 3 6.22 5.79 -44.78
CA GLN A 3 6.32 6.43 -43.46
C GLN A 3 6.21 5.35 -42.39
N HIS A 4 7.23 5.31 -41.54
CA HIS A 4 7.26 4.57 -40.29
C HIS A 4 6.48 5.37 -39.24
N GLU A 5 5.41 4.80 -38.70
CA GLU A 5 4.86 5.20 -37.41
C GLU A 5 5.60 4.41 -36.32
N SER A 6 6.18 5.13 -35.36
CA SER A 6 6.78 4.59 -34.14
C SER A 6 5.68 4.42 -33.09
N PRO A 7 5.59 3.28 -32.37
CA PRO A 7 4.62 3.12 -31.30
C PRO A 7 5.10 3.82 -30.02
N SER A 8 4.20 4.58 -29.38
CA SER A 8 4.36 5.17 -28.04
C SER A 8 4.49 4.08 -26.96
N PRO A 9 5.26 4.30 -25.88
CA PRO A 9 5.46 3.29 -24.84
C PRO A 9 4.24 3.24 -23.91
N SER A 10 3.42 2.19 -24.08
CA SER A 10 2.43 1.74 -23.11
C SER A 10 3.13 0.91 -22.02
N ARG A 11 2.67 0.99 -20.76
CA ARG A 11 3.03 0.12 -19.61
C ARG A 11 2.71 -1.37 -19.88
N ARG A 12 3.36 -1.96 -20.89
CA ARG A 12 3.13 -3.32 -21.40
C ARG A 12 4.33 -4.24 -21.28
N HIS A 13 5.39 -3.85 -20.57
CA HIS A 13 6.57 -4.69 -20.38
C HIS A 13 7.09 -4.67 -18.95
N LEU A 14 6.47 -5.46 -18.09
CA LEU A 14 7.13 -6.08 -16.94
C LEU A 14 6.39 -7.39 -16.69
N LEU A 15 6.88 -8.46 -17.32
CA LEU A 15 6.73 -9.89 -16.99
C LEU A 15 7.16 -10.72 -18.22
N ALA A 16 8.47 -10.76 -18.50
CA ALA A 16 9.07 -11.81 -19.31
C ALA A 16 10.61 -11.83 -19.20
N GLY A 17 11.15 -13.00 -18.82
CA GLY A 17 12.56 -13.38 -18.97
C GLY A 17 13.31 -13.46 -17.63
N GLY A 18 13.84 -14.59 -17.17
CA GLY A 18 14.34 -15.75 -17.91
C GLY A 18 15.82 -15.93 -17.55
N ALA A 19 16.11 -16.93 -16.72
CA ALA A 19 17.42 -17.19 -16.12
C ALA A 19 18.55 -17.43 -17.15
N GLY A 20 19.73 -16.87 -16.87
CA GLY A 20 20.97 -17.15 -17.59
C GLY A 20 22.17 -17.14 -16.65
N ALA A 21 22.62 -18.32 -16.23
CA ALA A 21 23.82 -18.50 -15.43
C ALA A 21 25.09 -18.33 -16.30
N ALA A 22 26.00 -17.47 -15.89
CA ALA A 22 27.36 -17.40 -16.43
C ALA A 22 28.38 -17.48 -15.28
N ALA A 23 29.11 -18.59 -15.25
CA ALA A 23 30.21 -18.82 -14.33
C ALA A 23 31.43 -17.97 -14.73
N LEU A 24 31.96 -17.20 -13.78
CA LEU A 24 33.25 -16.50 -13.91
C LEU A 24 34.23 -17.07 -12.87
N ALA A 25 35.40 -17.47 -13.37
CA ALA A 25 36.48 -18.06 -12.61
C ALA A 25 37.18 -17.02 -11.72
N ALA A 26 37.35 -17.35 -10.43
CA ALA A 26 38.10 -16.55 -9.47
C ALA A 26 39.61 -16.85 -9.54
N ALA A 27 40.43 -15.82 -9.61
CA ALA A 27 41.88 -15.88 -9.38
C ALA A 27 42.20 -15.61 -7.89
N PRO A 28 43.29 -16.18 -7.32
CA PRO A 28 43.54 -16.11 -5.90
C PRO A 28 44.14 -14.75 -5.51
N VAL A 29 43.49 -14.06 -4.56
CA VAL A 29 44.04 -12.86 -3.93
C VAL A 29 44.77 -13.28 -2.65
N LEU A 30 46.03 -12.86 -2.51
CA LEU A 30 46.86 -13.08 -1.33
C LEU A 30 46.23 -12.43 -0.09
N SER A 31 46.03 -13.24 0.96
CA SER A 31 45.55 -12.82 2.28
C SER A 31 46.62 -12.01 3.01
N ALA A 32 46.30 -10.76 3.34
CA ALA A 32 46.94 -10.00 4.40
C ALA A 32 46.08 -10.12 5.66
N ALA A 33 46.71 -10.41 6.81
CA ALA A 33 46.03 -10.55 8.09
C ALA A 33 45.35 -9.24 8.51
N PRO A 34 44.09 -9.27 8.99
CA PRO A 34 43.40 -8.05 9.38
C PRO A 34 43.96 -7.54 10.71
N ALA A 35 44.31 -6.26 10.74
CA ALA A 35 44.54 -5.54 11.99
C ALA A 35 43.22 -5.51 12.78
N LEU A 36 43.28 -5.84 14.06
CA LEU A 36 42.16 -5.74 14.99
C LEU A 36 41.68 -4.28 15.04
N ALA A 37 40.55 -4.01 14.38
CA ALA A 37 39.83 -2.76 14.51
C ALA A 37 39.33 -2.62 15.96
N ALA A 38 39.46 -1.43 16.52
CA ALA A 38 38.86 -1.08 17.81
C ALA A 38 37.34 -1.35 17.76
N PRO A 39 36.72 -1.72 18.89
CA PRO A 39 35.28 -1.94 18.93
C PRO A 39 34.58 -0.64 18.49
N SER A 40 33.87 -0.72 17.36
CA SER A 40 32.93 0.31 16.92
C SER A 40 31.97 0.58 18.09
N GLU A 41 31.81 1.83 18.48
CA GLU A 41 30.70 2.22 19.37
C GLU A 41 29.42 1.65 18.75
N ALA A 42 28.63 0.94 19.57
CA ALA A 42 27.33 0.47 19.15
C ALA A 42 26.52 1.69 18.69
N PRO A 43 25.85 1.65 17.53
CA PRO A 43 25.06 2.77 17.05
C PRO A 43 24.07 3.22 18.13
N ALA A 44 23.98 4.53 18.35
CA ALA A 44 23.08 5.09 19.35
C ALA A 44 21.63 4.64 19.06
N ALA A 45 20.92 4.21 20.10
CA ALA A 45 19.54 3.76 19.95
C ALA A 45 18.64 4.91 19.45
N VAL A 46 17.88 4.66 18.38
CA VAL A 46 16.96 5.64 17.78
C VAL A 46 15.84 6.00 18.76
N THR A 47 15.78 7.27 19.18
CA THR A 47 14.79 7.76 20.14
C THR A 47 13.41 7.95 19.48
N PRO A 48 12.30 8.13 20.25
CA PRO A 48 11.01 8.52 19.69
C PRO A 48 11.08 9.81 18.86
N LEU A 49 11.74 10.84 19.39
CA LEU A 49 11.93 12.12 18.70
C LEU A 49 12.72 11.96 17.38
N ASP A 50 13.72 11.08 17.36
CA ASP A 50 14.45 10.80 16.12
C ASP A 50 13.54 10.16 15.06
N ARG A 51 12.62 9.26 15.45
CA ARG A 51 11.67 8.65 14.52
C ARG A 51 10.69 9.68 13.96
N GLU A 52 10.14 10.54 14.82
CA GLU A 52 9.25 11.63 14.40
C GLU A 52 9.95 12.54 13.40
N ARG A 53 11.19 12.98 13.69
CA ARG A 53 12.00 13.80 12.76
C ARG A 53 12.26 13.12 11.42
N ARG A 54 12.59 11.82 11.42
CA ARG A 54 12.79 11.03 10.21
C ARG A 54 11.52 10.94 9.37
N ALA A 55 10.38 10.67 10.01
CA ALA A 55 9.09 10.61 9.34
C ALA A 55 8.69 11.97 8.73
N THR A 56 8.92 13.06 9.47
CA THR A 56 8.70 14.43 8.96
C THR A 56 9.60 14.74 7.76
N ALA A 57 10.89 14.36 7.81
CA ALA A 57 11.83 14.59 6.70
C ALA A 57 11.40 13.86 5.42
N ALA A 58 11.02 12.59 5.53
CA ALA A 58 10.57 11.81 4.37
C ALA A 58 9.28 12.36 3.73
N ALA A 59 8.33 12.81 4.54
CA ALA A 59 7.11 13.45 4.04
C ALA A 59 7.38 14.84 3.45
N ALA A 60 8.29 15.62 4.03
CA ALA A 60 8.72 16.89 3.47
C ALA A 60 9.35 16.70 2.08
N ALA A 61 10.26 15.74 1.95
CA ALA A 61 10.88 15.39 0.66
C ALA A 61 9.84 14.94 -0.38
N LEU A 62 8.84 14.15 0.03
CA LEU A 62 7.73 13.80 -0.84
C LEU A 62 7.00 15.05 -1.35
N LEU A 63 6.55 15.91 -0.45
CA LEU A 63 5.76 17.11 -0.77
C LEU A 63 6.55 18.16 -1.55
N GLU A 64 7.87 18.23 -1.36
CA GLU A 64 8.75 19.17 -2.06
C GLU A 64 9.10 18.67 -3.46
N HIS A 65 9.63 17.46 -3.58
CA HIS A 65 10.21 16.98 -4.83
C HIS A 65 9.18 16.50 -5.85
N PHE A 66 8.02 16.02 -5.39
CA PHE A 66 6.98 15.48 -6.27
C PHE A 66 5.89 16.48 -6.61
N ARG A 67 6.00 17.74 -6.19
CA ARG A 67 4.98 18.75 -6.52
C ARG A 67 4.90 18.99 -8.02
N ALA A 68 3.69 19.00 -8.57
CA ALA A 68 3.47 19.40 -9.96
C ALA A 68 3.68 20.91 -10.14
N GLU A 69 4.28 21.30 -11.26
CA GLU A 69 4.53 22.71 -11.58
C GLU A 69 3.26 23.44 -12.02
N THR A 70 2.32 22.71 -12.63
CA THR A 70 1.12 23.26 -13.28
C THR A 70 -0.09 23.35 -12.34
N ASP A 71 -0.10 22.55 -11.28
CA ASP A 71 -1.14 22.58 -10.25
C ASP A 71 -0.49 22.41 -8.85
N PRO A 72 -0.66 23.37 -7.93
CA PRO A 72 -0.01 23.35 -6.63
C PRO A 72 -0.49 22.25 -5.67
N ASP A 73 -1.63 21.62 -5.94
CA ASP A 73 -2.20 20.52 -5.16
C ASP A 73 -1.76 19.14 -5.68
N MET A 74 -1.45 19.04 -6.97
CA MET A 74 -1.14 17.77 -7.64
C MET A 74 0.33 17.35 -7.49
N LEU A 75 0.57 16.05 -7.63
CA LEU A 75 1.90 15.45 -7.62
C LEU A 75 2.27 14.85 -8.99
N ILE A 76 3.56 14.68 -9.25
CA ILE A 76 4.12 14.01 -10.43
C ILE A 76 4.48 12.55 -10.13
N GLU A 77 4.54 11.70 -11.15
CA GLU A 77 4.74 10.25 -10.99
C GLU A 77 6.14 9.89 -10.44
N GLN A 78 7.18 10.62 -10.90
CA GLN A 78 8.57 10.32 -10.57
C GLN A 78 9.48 11.54 -10.68
N VAL A 79 10.61 11.47 -9.97
CA VAL A 79 11.66 12.50 -9.92
C VAL A 79 13.00 11.89 -10.32
N PRO A 80 13.73 12.43 -11.32
CA PRO A 80 13.27 13.49 -12.22
C PRO A 80 12.20 12.96 -13.20
N ARG A 81 11.34 13.87 -13.69
CA ARG A 81 10.37 13.55 -14.75
C ARG A 81 11.09 12.99 -15.99
N GLN A 82 10.50 11.97 -16.59
CA GLN A 82 10.93 11.36 -17.84
C GLN A 82 10.04 11.79 -19.01
N GLU A 83 10.55 11.62 -20.23
CA GLU A 83 9.76 11.81 -21.44
C GLU A 83 8.62 10.79 -21.49
N GLY A 84 7.39 11.28 -21.67
CA GLY A 84 6.19 10.45 -21.71
C GLY A 84 5.50 10.26 -20.36
N ASP A 85 6.07 10.79 -19.26
CA ASP A 85 5.38 10.81 -17.97
C ASP A 85 4.09 11.63 -18.07
N PRO A 86 3.00 11.18 -17.43
CA PRO A 86 1.77 11.95 -17.37
C PRO A 86 2.00 13.29 -16.65
N GLU A 87 1.16 14.29 -16.93
CA GLU A 87 1.25 15.59 -16.25
C GLU A 87 1.18 15.43 -14.73
N PHE A 88 0.22 14.64 -14.27
CA PHE A 88 0.03 14.27 -12.87
C PHE A 88 0.20 12.77 -12.67
N THR A 89 0.60 12.40 -11.46
CA THR A 89 0.72 11.01 -11.02
C THR A 89 -0.60 10.22 -11.24
N TYR A 90 -0.54 8.90 -11.34
CA TYR A 90 -1.75 8.07 -11.27
C TYR A 90 -2.34 8.07 -9.84
N VAL A 91 -3.61 7.70 -9.72
CA VAL A 91 -4.36 7.76 -8.45
C VAL A 91 -3.77 6.87 -7.36
N TRP A 92 -3.21 5.70 -7.73
CA TRP A 92 -2.60 4.80 -6.75
C TRP A 92 -1.39 5.42 -6.03
N PRO A 93 -0.35 5.92 -6.72
CA PRO A 93 0.71 6.67 -6.04
C PRO A 93 0.21 7.85 -5.22
N LEU A 94 -0.79 8.59 -5.71
CA LEU A 94 -1.38 9.72 -4.97
C LEU A 94 -2.05 9.26 -3.66
N SER A 95 -2.79 8.14 -3.69
CA SER A 95 -3.46 7.61 -2.49
C SER A 95 -2.43 7.20 -1.43
N GLN A 96 -1.29 6.63 -1.86
CA GLN A 96 -0.20 6.30 -0.93
C GLN A 96 0.48 7.54 -0.36
N ALA A 97 0.64 8.61 -1.16
CA ALA A 97 1.16 9.89 -0.69
C ALA A 97 0.22 10.54 0.35
N ARG A 98 -1.09 10.50 0.11
CA ARG A 98 -2.09 10.97 1.07
C ARG A 98 -2.10 10.13 2.36
N ALA A 99 -1.96 8.81 2.25
CA ALA A 99 -1.80 7.94 3.41
C ALA A 99 -0.55 8.30 4.24
N ALA A 100 0.60 8.57 3.60
CA ALA A 100 1.81 9.03 4.30
C ALA A 100 1.57 10.30 5.13
N VAL A 101 0.88 11.29 4.56
CA VAL A 101 0.58 12.55 5.27
C VAL A 101 -0.42 12.32 6.41
N THR A 102 -1.49 11.55 6.17
CA THR A 102 -2.49 11.20 7.20
C THR A 102 -1.84 10.46 8.39
N GLU A 103 -1.04 9.43 8.10
CA GLU A 103 -0.34 8.64 9.12
C GLU A 103 0.69 9.49 9.88
N LEU A 104 1.39 10.42 9.21
CA LEU A 104 2.32 11.34 9.87
C LEU A 104 1.59 12.29 10.82
N ILE A 105 0.47 12.89 10.39
CA ILE A 105 -0.34 13.76 11.25
C ILE A 105 -0.76 13.01 12.51
N ALA A 106 -1.26 11.77 12.36
CA ALA A 106 -1.63 10.94 13.49
C ALA A 106 -0.43 10.56 14.38
N ALA A 107 0.73 10.28 13.79
CA ALA A 107 1.95 9.97 14.53
C ALA A 107 2.43 11.15 15.39
N LEU A 108 2.27 12.37 14.91
CA LEU A 108 2.66 13.61 15.61
C LEU A 108 1.59 14.13 16.59
N GLY A 109 0.42 13.49 16.65
CA GLY A 109 -0.67 13.87 17.56
C GLY A 109 -1.60 14.97 17.03
N GLY A 110 -1.67 15.15 15.71
CA GLY A 110 -2.57 16.10 15.04
C GLY A 110 -1.83 17.23 14.31
N THR A 111 -2.60 18.05 13.59
CA THR A 111 -2.08 19.16 12.77
C THR A 111 -1.58 20.34 13.60
N ASP A 112 -2.05 20.49 14.85
CA ASP A 112 -1.71 21.60 15.75
C ASP A 112 -0.40 21.36 16.53
N CYS A 113 0.27 20.23 16.31
CA CYS A 113 1.51 19.90 17.01
C CYS A 113 2.64 20.83 16.55
N PRO A 114 3.43 21.45 17.46
CA PRO A 114 4.52 22.34 17.09
C PRO A 114 5.54 21.61 16.20
N GLN A 115 5.56 21.98 14.93
CA GLN A 115 6.57 21.48 13.99
C GLN A 115 7.88 22.23 14.20
N GLU A 116 9.00 21.56 13.90
CA GLU A 116 10.30 22.24 13.82
C GLU A 116 10.20 23.42 12.83
N PRO A 117 10.77 24.59 13.15
CA PRO A 117 10.75 25.73 12.23
C PRO A 117 11.30 25.36 10.85
N GLY A 118 10.48 25.51 9.81
CA GLY A 118 10.82 25.12 8.43
C GLY A 118 10.28 23.75 7.99
N GLY A 119 9.56 23.03 8.85
CA GLY A 119 8.80 21.82 8.45
C GLY A 119 7.60 22.12 7.55
N PRO A 120 7.05 21.11 6.85
CA PRO A 120 5.91 21.27 5.95
C PRO A 120 4.63 21.54 6.74
N ASP A 121 3.79 22.47 6.29
CA ASP A 121 2.44 22.67 6.83
C ASP A 121 1.58 21.45 6.50
N LEU A 122 1.46 20.52 7.45
CA LEU A 122 0.78 19.25 7.24
C LEU A 122 -0.74 19.41 7.09
N GLY A 123 -1.34 20.43 7.70
CA GLY A 123 -2.76 20.71 7.53
C GLY A 123 -3.05 21.17 6.10
N ALA A 124 -2.25 22.11 5.60
CA ALA A 124 -2.37 22.58 4.22
C ALA A 124 -2.04 21.48 3.20
N ALA A 125 -1.05 20.62 3.48
CA ALA A 125 -0.70 19.48 2.64
C ALA A 125 -1.83 18.43 2.58
N ASP A 126 -2.45 18.10 3.72
CA ASP A 126 -3.59 17.19 3.76
C ASP A 126 -4.79 17.75 2.99
N ASP A 127 -5.12 19.03 3.20
CA ASP A 127 -6.19 19.70 2.44
C ASP A 127 -5.90 19.72 0.93
N ALA A 128 -4.64 19.91 0.52
CA ALA A 128 -4.24 19.87 -0.88
C ALA A 128 -4.39 18.47 -1.49
N LEU A 129 -3.96 17.42 -0.80
CA LEU A 129 -4.08 16.05 -1.28
C LEU A 129 -5.53 15.55 -1.34
N VAL A 130 -6.39 16.02 -0.43
CA VAL A 130 -7.85 15.79 -0.53
C VAL A 130 -8.41 16.44 -1.80
N ARG A 131 -8.04 17.70 -2.10
CA ARG A 131 -8.47 18.34 -3.35
C ARG A 131 -7.93 17.60 -4.57
N ALA A 132 -6.66 17.21 -4.55
CA ALA A 132 -6.02 16.46 -5.64
C ALA A 132 -6.73 15.12 -5.93
N GLN A 133 -7.12 14.38 -4.90
CA GLN A 133 -7.87 13.12 -5.06
C GLN A 133 -9.18 13.33 -5.83
N GLU A 134 -9.88 14.44 -5.61
CA GLU A 134 -11.15 14.73 -6.31
C GLU A 134 -10.98 14.99 -7.81
N HIS A 135 -9.76 15.24 -8.31
CA HIS A 135 -9.51 15.32 -9.75
C HIS A 135 -9.69 13.97 -10.46
N TYR A 136 -9.65 12.85 -9.72
CA TYR A 136 -9.82 11.51 -10.27
C TYR A 136 -11.28 11.04 -10.16
N TRP A 137 -12.13 11.76 -9.42
CA TRP A 137 -13.52 11.38 -9.21
C TRP A 137 -14.32 11.48 -10.50
N TYR A 138 -14.93 10.37 -10.91
CA TYR A 138 -15.70 10.30 -12.13
C TYR A 138 -17.18 9.94 -11.84
N PRO A 139 -18.06 10.95 -11.71
CA PRO A 139 -19.44 10.74 -11.26
C PRO A 139 -20.33 10.04 -12.28
N SER A 140 -19.94 10.00 -13.56
CA SER A 140 -20.68 9.26 -14.58
C SER A 140 -20.46 7.74 -14.51
N GLY A 141 -19.43 7.31 -13.76
CA GLY A 141 -19.09 5.91 -13.58
C GLY A 141 -18.49 5.24 -14.82
N GLY A 142 -17.82 4.11 -14.58
CA GLY A 142 -17.23 3.27 -15.63
C GLY A 142 -18.28 2.39 -16.32
N THR A 143 -17.90 1.15 -16.60
CA THR A 143 -18.76 0.15 -17.27
C THR A 143 -19.99 -0.25 -16.44
N THR A 144 -19.94 -0.04 -15.12
CA THR A 144 -21.03 -0.37 -14.19
C THR A 144 -22.03 0.79 -14.00
N GLY A 145 -21.70 2.00 -14.50
CA GLY A 145 -22.50 3.21 -14.29
C GLY A 145 -22.51 3.73 -12.84
N LEU A 146 -21.72 3.12 -11.95
CA LEU A 146 -21.51 3.58 -10.58
C LEU A 146 -20.28 4.49 -10.51
N PRO A 147 -20.34 5.57 -9.71
CA PRO A 147 -19.24 6.52 -9.66
C PRO A 147 -18.04 5.95 -8.91
N GLY A 148 -16.86 6.51 -9.15
CA GLY A 148 -15.61 6.08 -8.54
C GLY A 148 -14.44 6.91 -9.04
N TYR A 149 -13.26 6.63 -8.49
CA TYR A 149 -12.01 7.25 -8.90
C TYR A 149 -11.39 6.47 -10.07
N THR A 150 -11.00 7.22 -11.09
CA THR A 150 -10.31 6.70 -12.28
C THR A 150 -8.81 6.65 -12.04
N ALA A 151 -8.08 5.83 -12.79
CA ALA A 151 -6.62 5.74 -12.64
C ALA A 151 -5.89 7.08 -12.89
N ALA A 152 -6.44 7.95 -13.74
CA ALA A 152 -5.83 9.21 -14.19
C ALA A 152 -6.84 10.36 -14.20
N THR A 153 -6.39 11.62 -14.10
CA THR A 153 -7.26 12.80 -13.97
C THR A 153 -8.05 13.17 -15.22
N ASP A 154 -7.64 12.71 -16.40
CA ASP A 154 -8.40 12.90 -17.62
C ASP A 154 -8.30 11.69 -18.58
N SER A 155 -9.24 11.65 -19.52
CA SER A 155 -9.29 10.60 -20.55
C SER A 155 -8.17 10.71 -21.61
N ALA A 156 -7.47 11.86 -21.69
CA ALA A 156 -6.37 12.08 -22.62
C ALA A 156 -5.03 11.52 -22.09
N GLN A 157 -4.92 11.30 -20.77
CA GLN A 157 -3.77 10.71 -20.07
C GLN A 157 -3.61 9.19 -20.30
N GLY A 158 -4.42 8.58 -21.17
CA GLY A 158 -4.27 7.21 -21.65
C GLY A 158 -5.10 6.17 -20.88
N ALA A 159 -5.41 5.06 -21.57
CA ALA A 159 -6.31 3.97 -21.16
C ALA A 159 -7.65 4.44 -20.53
N ASN A 160 -8.24 5.52 -21.05
CA ASN A 160 -9.58 6.02 -20.65
C ASN A 160 -9.79 6.30 -19.16
N GLY A 161 -8.78 6.44 -18.31
CA GLY A 161 -9.05 6.44 -16.87
C GLY A 161 -9.76 5.15 -16.46
N ASP A 162 -9.21 3.99 -16.85
CA ASP A 162 -9.67 2.68 -16.41
C ASP A 162 -9.98 2.70 -14.90
N PHE A 163 -11.10 2.09 -14.54
CA PHE A 163 -11.50 1.90 -13.17
C PHE A 163 -10.84 0.62 -12.64
N PHE A 164 -10.07 0.79 -11.57
CA PHE A 164 -9.50 -0.31 -10.81
C PHE A 164 -10.22 -0.39 -9.48
N TYR A 165 -10.71 -1.58 -9.12
CA TYR A 165 -11.44 -1.76 -7.88
C TYR A 165 -10.52 -1.55 -6.68
N ASP A 166 -9.28 -2.03 -6.76
CA ASP A 166 -8.27 -1.85 -5.72
C ASP A 166 -7.82 -0.40 -5.54
N ASP A 167 -7.67 0.38 -6.62
CA ASP A 167 -7.40 1.83 -6.49
C ASP A 167 -8.46 2.54 -5.65
N ASN A 168 -9.73 2.17 -5.87
CA ASN A 168 -10.86 2.70 -5.13
C ASN A 168 -10.92 2.14 -3.70
N ASP A 169 -10.54 0.88 -3.47
CA ASP A 169 -10.43 0.29 -2.14
C ASP A 169 -9.41 1.06 -1.28
N TRP A 170 -8.23 1.38 -1.83
CA TRP A 170 -7.20 2.14 -1.10
C TRP A 170 -7.69 3.52 -0.68
N ILE A 171 -8.45 4.19 -1.54
CA ILE A 171 -9.06 5.49 -1.23
C ILE A 171 -10.14 5.35 -0.17
N ALA A 172 -11.06 4.39 -0.30
CA ALA A 172 -12.11 4.14 0.70
C ALA A 172 -11.52 3.82 2.08
N LEU A 173 -10.49 2.97 2.11
CA LEU A 173 -9.77 2.62 3.32
C LEU A 173 -9.07 3.82 3.97
N LEU A 174 -8.54 4.74 3.17
CA LEU A 174 -7.92 5.97 3.64
C LEU A 174 -8.96 6.97 4.18
N GLU A 175 -10.12 7.11 3.53
CA GLU A 175 -11.22 7.93 4.06
C GLU A 175 -11.71 7.40 5.42
N ILE A 176 -11.88 6.08 5.55
CA ILE A 176 -12.24 5.42 6.81
C ILE A 176 -11.16 5.64 7.87
N GLU A 177 -9.88 5.44 7.52
CA GLU A 177 -8.77 5.62 8.46
C GLU A 177 -8.71 7.07 8.96
N GLN A 178 -8.80 8.04 8.06
CA GLN A 178 -8.81 9.47 8.41
C GLN A 178 -10.03 9.82 9.28
N HIS A 179 -11.21 9.24 9.00
CA HIS A 179 -12.39 9.39 9.83
C HIS A 179 -12.15 8.87 11.26
N LEU A 180 -11.64 7.65 11.40
CA LEU A 180 -11.38 7.03 12.70
C LEU A 180 -10.27 7.77 13.49
N LEU A 181 -9.18 8.15 12.83
CA LEU A 181 -8.06 8.87 13.45
C LEU A 181 -8.44 10.27 13.95
N THR A 182 -9.37 10.95 13.27
CA THR A 182 -9.81 12.31 13.62
C THR A 182 -11.09 12.36 14.46
N GLY A 183 -11.63 11.20 14.84
CA GLY A 183 -12.91 11.14 15.57
C GLY A 183 -14.09 11.70 14.76
N GLY A 184 -14.03 11.56 13.43
CA GLY A 184 -15.05 11.98 12.48
C GLY A 184 -14.97 13.42 12.01
N ALA A 185 -13.89 14.15 12.32
CA ALA A 185 -13.72 15.53 11.84
C ALA A 185 -13.31 15.62 10.36
N ARG A 186 -12.71 14.55 9.82
CA ARG A 186 -12.28 14.39 8.43
C ARG A 186 -12.66 12.99 7.93
N GLY A 187 -12.33 12.66 6.68
CA GLY A 187 -12.75 11.42 6.03
C GLY A 187 -14.17 11.51 5.46
N ASP A 188 -14.32 11.17 4.18
CA ASP A 188 -15.59 11.23 3.47
C ASP A 188 -16.32 9.87 3.48
N LEU A 189 -17.22 9.68 4.46
CA LEU A 189 -18.01 8.45 4.55
C LEU A 189 -19.13 8.37 3.50
N ASP A 190 -19.60 9.50 2.95
CA ASP A 190 -20.58 9.46 1.87
C ASP A 190 -19.94 8.84 0.61
N ARG A 191 -18.70 9.26 0.31
CA ARG A 191 -17.87 8.68 -0.75
C ARG A 191 -17.60 7.20 -0.52
N VAL A 192 -17.28 6.79 0.71
CA VAL A 192 -17.08 5.36 1.04
C VAL A 192 -18.33 4.53 0.76
N GLY A 193 -19.52 5.05 1.05
CA GLY A 193 -20.79 4.38 0.74
C GLY A 193 -20.98 4.16 -0.76
N GLU A 194 -20.69 5.17 -1.58
CA GLU A 194 -20.73 5.06 -3.05
C GLU A 194 -19.73 4.02 -3.57
N LEU A 195 -18.52 4.01 -3.02
CA LEU A 195 -17.48 3.05 -3.38
C LEU A 195 -17.83 1.63 -2.94
N LEU A 196 -18.51 1.43 -1.81
CA LEU A 196 -18.98 0.10 -1.41
C LEU A 196 -19.97 -0.50 -2.43
N ASP A 197 -20.84 0.32 -3.01
CA ASP A 197 -21.72 -0.12 -4.10
C ASP A 197 -20.91 -0.42 -5.38
N LEU A 198 -19.86 0.35 -5.65
CA LEU A 198 -18.92 0.04 -6.73
C LEU A 198 -18.27 -1.34 -6.51
N PHE A 199 -17.77 -1.66 -5.32
CA PHE A 199 -17.15 -2.96 -5.01
C PHE A 199 -18.13 -4.13 -5.17
N ARG A 200 -19.38 -3.96 -4.71
CA ARG A 200 -20.46 -4.94 -4.93
C ARG A 200 -20.69 -5.20 -6.42
N SER A 201 -20.52 -4.20 -7.28
CA SER A 201 -20.65 -4.36 -8.73
C SER A 201 -19.47 -5.09 -9.37
N GLY A 202 -18.30 -5.10 -8.72
CA GLY A 202 -17.11 -5.81 -9.18
C GLY A 202 -17.08 -7.28 -8.79
N GLU A 203 -17.99 -7.72 -7.92
CA GLU A 203 -18.12 -9.14 -7.60
C GLU A 203 -18.62 -9.94 -8.81
N SER A 204 -17.82 -10.92 -9.20
CA SER A 204 -18.17 -11.81 -10.31
C SER A 204 -19.33 -12.73 -9.93
N THR A 205 -20.37 -12.73 -10.76
CA THR A 205 -21.58 -13.56 -10.58
C THR A 205 -21.68 -14.71 -11.57
N ASP A 206 -20.64 -14.93 -12.38
CA ASP A 206 -20.62 -15.99 -13.40
C ASP A 206 -20.42 -17.37 -12.73
N PRO A 207 -21.43 -18.26 -12.77
CA PRO A 207 -21.35 -19.59 -12.17
C PRO A 207 -20.45 -20.56 -12.95
N GLU A 208 -20.04 -20.22 -14.17
CA GLU A 208 -19.21 -21.09 -15.02
C GLU A 208 -17.71 -20.90 -14.76
N LEU A 209 -17.32 -19.93 -13.94
CA LEU A 209 -15.93 -19.72 -13.55
C LEU A 209 -15.39 -20.91 -12.74
N ALA A 210 -14.09 -21.17 -12.86
CA ALA A 210 -13.43 -22.25 -12.12
C ALA A 210 -13.59 -22.12 -10.58
N SER A 211 -13.76 -20.88 -10.08
CA SER A 211 -14.15 -20.58 -8.70
C SER A 211 -15.14 -19.41 -8.70
N PRO A 212 -16.47 -19.62 -8.67
CA PRO A 212 -17.45 -18.54 -8.74
C PRO A 212 -17.32 -17.54 -7.58
N GLY A 213 -17.52 -16.24 -7.85
CA GLY A 213 -17.27 -15.16 -6.90
C GLY A 213 -15.92 -14.47 -7.10
N GLY A 214 -15.51 -13.69 -6.10
CA GLY A 214 -14.33 -12.83 -6.14
C GLY A 214 -14.60 -11.50 -6.83
N ILE A 215 -13.79 -10.50 -6.52
CA ILE A 215 -13.91 -9.17 -7.13
C ILE A 215 -12.89 -9.05 -8.25
N ASP A 216 -13.35 -8.65 -9.43
CA ASP A 216 -12.48 -8.39 -10.58
C ASP A 216 -11.47 -7.29 -10.24
N TRP A 217 -10.28 -7.32 -10.86
CA TRP A 217 -9.28 -6.29 -10.60
C TRP A 217 -9.64 -4.94 -11.22
N THR A 218 -10.15 -4.96 -12.45
CA THR A 218 -10.43 -3.76 -13.24
C THR A 218 -11.73 -3.92 -14.02
N GLN A 219 -12.32 -2.79 -14.41
CA GLN A 219 -13.43 -2.76 -15.36
C GLN A 219 -12.97 -2.81 -16.83
N GLY A 220 -11.66 -2.81 -17.08
CA GLY A 220 -11.11 -2.99 -18.42
C GLY A 220 -11.42 -4.37 -18.99
N ASP A 221 -11.92 -4.43 -20.22
CA ASP A 221 -12.26 -5.68 -20.93
C ASP A 221 -11.06 -6.59 -21.24
N TRP A 222 -9.86 -6.12 -20.94
CA TRP A 222 -8.59 -6.79 -21.19
C TRP A 222 -8.12 -7.64 -20.00
N ASN A 223 -8.76 -7.53 -18.83
CA ASN A 223 -8.44 -8.33 -17.66
C ASN A 223 -9.71 -8.67 -16.87
N HIS A 224 -9.87 -9.97 -16.58
CA HIS A 224 -10.97 -10.53 -15.81
C HIS A 224 -10.44 -11.43 -14.68
N ASP A 225 -9.22 -11.16 -14.25
CA ASP A 225 -8.60 -11.82 -13.12
C ASP A 225 -9.23 -11.28 -11.84
N ARG A 226 -9.41 -12.17 -10.87
CA ARG A 226 -9.95 -11.85 -9.56
C ARG A 226 -8.87 -12.02 -8.54
N ASN A 227 -8.63 -10.97 -7.77
CA ASN A 227 -7.37 -10.82 -7.06
C ASN A 227 -7.60 -10.77 -5.55
N THR A 228 -6.57 -11.16 -4.80
CA THR A 228 -6.49 -10.87 -3.36
C THR A 228 -6.57 -9.37 -3.13
N VAL A 229 -5.90 -8.57 -3.97
CA VAL A 229 -5.83 -7.10 -3.86
C VAL A 229 -7.15 -6.37 -4.11
N SER A 230 -8.08 -6.91 -4.89
CA SER A 230 -9.41 -6.29 -5.04
C SER A 230 -10.42 -6.89 -4.06
N THR A 231 -10.28 -8.17 -3.71
CA THR A 231 -11.30 -8.84 -2.89
C THR A 231 -11.17 -8.53 -1.39
N PHE A 232 -9.97 -8.58 -0.83
CA PHE A 232 -9.79 -8.37 0.60
C PHE A 232 -9.87 -6.90 1.03
N PRO A 233 -9.31 -5.93 0.30
CA PRO A 233 -9.55 -4.51 0.57
C PRO A 233 -11.03 -4.13 0.53
N SER A 234 -11.79 -4.57 -0.47
CA SER A 234 -13.26 -4.37 -0.48
C SER A 234 -13.95 -5.00 0.73
N ALA A 235 -13.55 -6.21 1.13
CA ALA A 235 -14.05 -6.83 2.37
C ALA A 235 -13.70 -6.02 3.61
N LYS A 236 -12.49 -5.45 3.67
CA LYS A 236 -12.05 -4.61 4.78
C LYS A 236 -12.88 -3.32 4.86
N VAL A 237 -13.14 -2.67 3.72
CA VAL A 237 -14.04 -1.52 3.63
C VAL A 237 -15.43 -1.90 4.16
N ALA A 238 -15.99 -3.03 3.72
CA ALA A 238 -17.32 -3.47 4.13
C ALA A 238 -17.39 -3.80 5.65
N LEU A 239 -16.35 -4.40 6.24
CA LEU A 239 -16.27 -4.63 7.70
C LEU A 239 -16.25 -3.31 8.48
N ARG A 240 -15.42 -2.36 8.03
CA ARG A 240 -15.34 -1.03 8.65
C ARG A 240 -16.64 -0.25 8.49
N TRP A 241 -17.25 -0.33 7.32
CA TRP A 241 -18.56 0.26 7.05
C TRP A 241 -19.61 -0.29 8.02
N HIS A 242 -19.68 -1.61 8.19
CA HIS A 242 -20.56 -2.22 9.17
C HIS A 242 -20.27 -1.74 10.60
N GLN A 243 -19.00 -1.66 11.02
CA GLN A 243 -18.63 -1.12 12.34
C GLN A 243 -19.14 0.32 12.56
N LEU A 244 -19.08 1.15 11.52
CA LEU A 244 -19.45 2.56 11.58
C LEU A 244 -20.97 2.79 11.49
N THR A 245 -21.68 2.00 10.69
CA THR A 245 -23.09 2.26 10.33
C THR A 245 -24.08 1.23 10.87
N GLY A 246 -23.61 0.03 11.20
CA GLY A 246 -24.46 -1.11 11.54
C GLY A 246 -25.16 -1.77 10.33
N GLU A 247 -24.71 -1.51 9.09
CA GLU A 247 -25.30 -2.14 7.90
C GLU A 247 -24.96 -3.64 7.85
N GLU A 248 -25.94 -4.50 8.13
CA GLU A 248 -25.77 -5.97 8.13
C GLU A 248 -25.35 -6.53 6.76
N LYS A 249 -25.88 -5.98 5.67
CA LYS A 249 -25.51 -6.42 4.31
C LYS A 249 -24.01 -6.26 4.06
N ALA A 250 -23.39 -5.19 4.57
CA ALA A 250 -21.96 -4.99 4.42
C ALA A 250 -21.14 -6.07 5.16
N LEU A 251 -21.61 -6.52 6.34
CA LEU A 251 -20.99 -7.65 7.04
C LEU A 251 -21.17 -8.95 6.25
N GLU A 252 -22.37 -9.20 5.71
CA GLU A 252 -22.63 -10.38 4.87
C GLU A 252 -21.73 -10.41 3.63
N ASP A 253 -21.59 -9.27 2.94
CA ASP A 253 -20.72 -9.11 1.77
C ASP A 253 -19.25 -9.38 2.16
N ALA A 254 -18.77 -8.76 3.25
CA ALA A 254 -17.40 -8.94 3.71
C ALA A 254 -17.06 -10.40 4.04
N LEU A 255 -17.88 -11.07 4.85
CA LEU A 255 -17.62 -12.45 5.25
C LEU A 255 -17.63 -13.40 4.06
N ARG A 256 -18.52 -13.16 3.09
CA ARG A 256 -18.61 -13.93 1.85
C ARG A 256 -17.38 -13.72 0.96
N TRP A 257 -16.91 -12.50 0.78
CA TRP A 257 -15.69 -12.20 0.03
C TRP A 257 -14.43 -12.75 0.70
N MET A 258 -14.34 -12.67 2.04
CA MET A 258 -13.24 -13.27 2.81
C MET A 258 -13.19 -14.79 2.63
N GLU A 259 -14.32 -15.49 2.73
CA GLU A 259 -14.34 -16.94 2.58
C GLU A 259 -14.01 -17.35 1.15
N TRP A 260 -14.51 -16.64 0.13
CA TRP A 260 -14.09 -16.88 -1.26
C TRP A 260 -12.56 -16.75 -1.44
N GLY A 261 -11.98 -15.68 -0.89
CA GLY A 261 -10.55 -15.43 -0.97
C GLY A 261 -9.74 -16.53 -0.28
N ARG A 262 -10.25 -17.07 0.83
CA ARG A 262 -9.63 -18.23 1.49
C ARG A 262 -9.74 -19.51 0.68
N ASP A 263 -10.93 -19.85 0.22
CA ASP A 263 -11.17 -21.09 -0.52
C ASP A 263 -10.40 -21.12 -1.85
N THR A 264 -10.16 -19.95 -2.44
CA THR A 264 -9.59 -19.83 -3.78
C THR A 264 -8.09 -19.50 -3.78
N LEU A 265 -7.65 -18.58 -2.90
CA LEU A 265 -6.32 -17.95 -2.99
C LEU A 265 -5.42 -18.25 -1.78
N LEU A 266 -5.94 -18.86 -0.70
CA LEU A 266 -5.09 -19.28 0.41
C LEU A 266 -4.24 -20.49 0.01
N ALA A 267 -2.93 -20.28 -0.01
CA ALA A 267 -1.95 -21.30 -0.34
C ALA A 267 -1.72 -22.28 0.83
N PRO A 268 -1.21 -23.50 0.56
CA PRO A 268 -0.92 -24.48 1.60
C PRO A 268 0.10 -24.06 2.67
N ASN A 269 0.92 -23.03 2.39
CA ASN A 269 1.87 -22.45 3.35
C ASN A 269 1.24 -21.37 4.24
N GLY A 270 -0.07 -21.13 4.15
CA GLY A 270 -0.79 -20.16 4.98
C GLY A 270 -0.75 -18.71 4.48
N LEU A 271 -0.14 -18.45 3.32
CA LEU A 271 -0.14 -17.13 2.67
C LEU A 271 -1.17 -17.09 1.52
N PHE A 272 -1.60 -15.90 1.14
CA PHE A 272 -2.45 -15.69 -0.03
C PHE A 272 -1.62 -15.50 -1.30
N TRP A 273 -2.01 -16.22 -2.35
CA TRP A 273 -1.57 -16.01 -3.72
C TRP A 273 -2.14 -14.70 -4.29
N ASP A 274 -1.67 -14.31 -5.48
CA ASP A 274 -2.00 -13.00 -6.04
C ASP A 274 -3.40 -12.97 -6.66
N ASN A 275 -3.65 -13.83 -7.64
CA ASN A 275 -4.90 -13.83 -8.41
C ASN A 275 -5.24 -15.18 -9.02
N ILE A 276 -6.49 -15.27 -9.50
CA ILE A 276 -7.01 -16.38 -10.30
C ILE A 276 -7.68 -15.86 -11.58
N LYS A 277 -7.33 -16.47 -12.70
CA LYS A 277 -7.93 -16.20 -14.02
C LYS A 277 -9.30 -16.87 -14.16
N PRO A 278 -10.13 -16.47 -15.15
CA PRO A 278 -11.42 -17.13 -15.38
C PRO A 278 -11.33 -18.64 -15.61
N ASP A 279 -10.25 -19.11 -16.25
CA ASP A 279 -9.98 -20.52 -16.53
C ASP A 279 -9.45 -21.32 -15.33
N GLY A 280 -9.23 -20.67 -14.18
CA GLY A 280 -8.73 -21.28 -12.95
C GLY A 280 -7.21 -21.30 -12.81
N ALA A 281 -6.45 -20.74 -13.74
CA ALA A 281 -5.02 -20.55 -13.56
C ALA A 281 -4.74 -19.55 -12.42
N ILE A 282 -3.88 -19.93 -11.47
CA ILE A 282 -3.52 -19.11 -10.31
C ILE A 282 -2.12 -18.52 -10.49
N ASP A 283 -1.97 -17.21 -10.33
CA ASP A 283 -0.67 -16.59 -10.08
C ASP A 283 -0.30 -16.77 -8.61
N ARG A 284 0.75 -17.54 -8.36
CA ARG A 284 1.17 -17.98 -7.03
C ARG A 284 2.18 -17.05 -6.37
N THR A 285 2.38 -15.86 -6.93
CA THR A 285 3.28 -14.86 -6.34
C THR A 285 2.75 -14.44 -4.97
N HIS A 286 3.64 -14.37 -3.98
CA HIS A 286 3.30 -13.86 -2.66
C HIS A 286 3.79 -12.42 -2.55
N TRP A 287 2.84 -11.52 -2.28
CA TRP A 287 3.12 -10.12 -2.02
C TRP A 287 2.73 -9.77 -0.59
N THR A 288 3.49 -8.90 0.06
CA THR A 288 3.27 -8.56 1.48
C THR A 288 1.92 -7.90 1.76
N TYR A 289 1.47 -6.98 0.90
CA TYR A 289 0.14 -6.36 1.02
C TYR A 289 -1.03 -7.35 0.88
N ASN A 290 -0.89 -8.38 0.03
CA ASN A 290 -1.82 -9.50 -0.08
C ASN A 290 -1.85 -10.39 1.18
N GLN A 291 -0.99 -10.13 2.17
CA GLN A 291 -1.06 -10.76 3.49
C GLN A 291 -1.56 -9.78 4.55
N GLY A 292 -1.18 -8.52 4.42
CA GLY A 292 -1.57 -7.44 5.33
C GLY A 292 -3.07 -7.24 5.37
N VAL A 293 -3.72 -7.06 4.23
CA VAL A 293 -5.15 -6.75 4.23
C VAL A 293 -6.01 -7.92 4.71
N PRO A 294 -5.78 -9.18 4.27
CA PRO A 294 -6.46 -10.32 4.88
C PRO A 294 -6.28 -10.43 6.39
N LEU A 295 -5.08 -10.12 6.92
CA LEU A 295 -4.85 -10.06 8.36
C LEU A 295 -5.77 -9.02 9.03
N GLY A 296 -5.87 -7.81 8.45
CA GLY A 296 -6.78 -6.77 8.92
C GLY A 296 -8.25 -7.22 8.90
N CYS A 297 -8.69 -7.90 7.83
CA CYS A 297 -10.04 -8.44 7.72
C CYS A 297 -10.35 -9.45 8.83
N GLU A 298 -9.44 -10.39 9.10
CA GLU A 298 -9.64 -11.38 10.17
C GLU A 298 -9.69 -10.74 11.56
N VAL A 299 -8.86 -9.72 11.81
CA VAL A 299 -8.92 -8.96 13.07
C VAL A 299 -10.27 -8.27 13.23
N LEU A 300 -10.74 -7.58 12.18
CA LEU A 300 -12.04 -6.90 12.20
C LEU A 300 -13.20 -7.88 12.33
N ALA A 301 -13.19 -8.97 11.59
CA ALA A 301 -14.23 -10.00 11.67
C ALA A 301 -14.28 -10.62 13.07
N HIS A 302 -13.12 -10.85 13.72
CA HIS A 302 -13.09 -11.28 15.12
C HIS A 302 -13.70 -10.25 16.07
N GLU A 303 -13.37 -8.97 15.92
CA GLU A 303 -13.90 -7.89 16.75
C GLU A 303 -15.42 -7.71 16.60
N ILE A 304 -15.94 -7.84 15.37
CA ILE A 304 -17.36 -7.66 15.05
C ILE A 304 -18.19 -8.87 15.50
N THR A 305 -17.75 -10.08 15.17
CA THR A 305 -18.53 -11.31 15.37
C THR A 305 -18.30 -11.98 16.73
N GLY A 306 -17.13 -11.75 17.32
CA GLY A 306 -16.67 -12.47 18.51
C GLY A 306 -16.26 -13.93 18.25
N GLU A 307 -16.25 -14.38 16.99
CA GLU A 307 -15.92 -15.77 16.67
C GLU A 307 -14.40 -16.02 16.71
N ASP A 308 -13.99 -17.07 17.41
CA ASP A 308 -12.56 -17.40 17.62
C ASP A 308 -11.88 -17.93 16.35
N ILE A 309 -12.64 -18.36 15.33
CA ILE A 309 -12.06 -18.81 14.07
C ILE A 309 -11.25 -17.70 13.39
N HIS A 310 -11.76 -16.47 13.40
CA HIS A 310 -11.09 -15.30 12.81
C HIS A 310 -9.80 -14.96 13.57
N ARG A 311 -9.83 -15.01 14.90
CA ARG A 311 -8.63 -14.84 15.73
C ARG A 311 -7.55 -15.86 15.42
N ARG A 312 -7.91 -17.14 15.29
CA ARG A 312 -6.95 -18.20 14.95
C ARG A 312 -6.38 -17.99 13.55
N ARG A 313 -7.24 -17.76 12.57
CA ARG A 313 -6.87 -17.45 11.17
C ARG A 313 -5.91 -16.25 11.07
N ALA A 314 -6.12 -15.20 11.86
CA ALA A 314 -5.22 -14.04 11.93
C ALA A 314 -3.83 -14.42 12.49
N LEU A 315 -3.78 -15.20 13.58
CA LEU A 315 -2.52 -15.62 14.19
C LEU A 315 -1.74 -16.60 13.31
N ASP A 316 -2.41 -17.53 12.65
CA ASP A 316 -1.81 -18.45 11.68
C ASP A 316 -1.18 -17.68 10.52
N LEU A 317 -1.85 -16.63 10.01
CA LEU A 317 -1.32 -15.78 8.95
C LEU A 317 -0.11 -14.95 9.42
N VAL A 318 -0.14 -14.43 10.66
CA VAL A 318 1.03 -13.77 11.26
C VAL A 318 2.22 -14.72 11.30
N GLU A 319 2.03 -15.96 11.75
CA GLU A 319 3.10 -16.97 11.78
C GLU A 319 3.65 -17.23 10.38
N ALA A 320 2.78 -17.45 9.38
CA ALA A 320 3.19 -17.66 8.00
C ALA A 320 3.96 -16.45 7.41
N VAL A 321 3.56 -15.22 7.75
CA VAL A 321 4.27 -14.01 7.34
C VAL A 321 5.68 -13.96 7.96
N HIS A 322 5.82 -14.27 9.25
CA HIS A 322 7.12 -14.29 9.91
C HIS A 322 8.03 -15.41 9.37
N GLU A 323 7.48 -16.59 9.12
CA GLU A 323 8.23 -17.72 8.55
C GLU A 323 8.70 -17.45 7.12
N HIS A 324 7.84 -16.90 6.26
CA HIS A 324 8.16 -16.72 4.85
C HIS A 324 9.02 -15.49 4.57
N TYR A 325 8.70 -14.36 5.20
CA TYR A 325 9.35 -13.08 4.89
C TYR A 325 10.48 -12.73 5.85
N SER A 326 10.50 -13.30 7.07
CA SER A 326 11.48 -12.96 8.13
C SER A 326 11.65 -11.44 8.31
N PRO A 327 10.57 -10.70 8.64
CA PRO A 327 10.53 -9.23 8.54
C PRO A 327 11.46 -8.49 9.53
N LEU A 328 11.94 -9.19 10.56
CA LEU A 328 12.90 -8.66 11.54
C LEU A 328 14.36 -8.78 11.08
N GLU A 329 14.65 -9.57 10.06
CA GLU A 329 16.00 -9.81 9.55
C GLU A 329 16.32 -8.87 8.39
N GLU A 330 17.54 -8.34 8.35
CA GLU A 330 18.04 -7.52 7.25
C GLU A 330 18.42 -8.39 6.05
N GLY A 331 18.03 -7.97 4.85
CA GLY A 331 18.28 -8.72 3.61
C GLY A 331 17.43 -9.99 3.47
N SER A 332 16.33 -10.08 4.21
CA SER A 332 15.37 -11.16 4.10
C SER A 332 14.41 -10.96 2.92
N ALA A 333 13.57 -11.97 2.66
CA ALA A 333 12.53 -11.88 1.63
C ALA A 333 11.55 -10.73 1.86
N PHE A 334 11.45 -10.18 3.07
CA PHE A 334 10.70 -8.95 3.35
C PHE A 334 11.33 -7.73 2.69
N ASP A 335 12.66 -7.60 2.72
CA ASP A 335 13.38 -6.43 2.17
C ASP A 335 13.40 -6.43 0.62
N ASP A 336 13.13 -7.57 -0.01
CA ASP A 336 12.98 -7.72 -1.47
C ASP A 336 11.61 -7.26 -2.01
N GLN A 337 10.64 -7.03 -1.10
CA GLN A 337 9.29 -6.60 -1.46
C GLN A 337 9.25 -5.09 -1.75
N PRO A 338 8.29 -4.63 -2.59
CA PRO A 338 8.07 -3.20 -2.78
C PRO A 338 7.78 -2.47 -1.46
N ILE A 339 8.34 -1.28 -1.29
CA ILE A 339 8.32 -0.55 -0.02
C ILE A 339 6.88 -0.23 0.40
N GLN A 340 6.06 0.19 -0.56
CA GLN A 340 4.64 0.47 -0.41
C GLN A 340 3.84 -0.77 0.01
N PHE A 341 4.18 -1.97 -0.46
CA PHE A 341 3.50 -3.20 -0.05
C PHE A 341 3.83 -3.54 1.41
N ASN A 342 5.08 -3.33 1.81
CA ASN A 342 5.52 -3.52 3.19
C ASN A 342 4.84 -2.53 4.14
N ALA A 343 4.64 -1.27 3.73
CA ALA A 343 3.90 -0.29 4.53
C ALA A 343 2.46 -0.76 4.82
N ILE A 344 1.76 -1.31 3.82
CA ILE A 344 0.40 -1.87 3.97
C ILE A 344 0.39 -3.06 4.94
N LEU A 345 1.36 -3.99 4.82
CA LEU A 345 1.48 -5.09 5.77
C LEU A 345 1.78 -4.61 7.19
N ILE A 346 2.69 -3.64 7.35
CA ILE A 346 3.06 -3.09 8.66
C ILE A 346 1.86 -2.41 9.32
N SER A 347 1.08 -1.62 8.59
CA SER A 347 -0.16 -1.00 9.08
C SER A 347 -1.08 -2.06 9.71
N ASN A 348 -1.30 -3.16 8.98
CA ASN A 348 -2.15 -4.26 9.44
C ASN A 348 -1.54 -5.10 10.57
N LEU A 349 -0.21 -5.25 10.64
CA LEU A 349 0.47 -5.87 11.79
C LEU A 349 0.35 -5.03 13.06
N LEU A 350 0.41 -3.69 12.96
CA LEU A 350 0.20 -2.79 14.10
C LEU A 350 -1.25 -2.89 14.60
N MET A 351 -2.21 -2.85 13.68
CA MET A 351 -3.63 -3.06 13.99
C MET A 351 -3.86 -4.42 14.67
N ALA A 352 -3.30 -5.49 14.11
CA ALA A 352 -3.39 -6.83 14.69
C ALA A 352 -2.73 -6.92 16.07
N GLU A 353 -1.57 -6.29 16.30
CA GLU A 353 -0.94 -6.28 17.64
C GLU A 353 -1.79 -5.51 18.67
N ALA A 354 -2.53 -4.50 18.23
CA ALA A 354 -3.44 -3.75 19.09
C ALA A 354 -4.56 -4.65 19.64
N SER A 355 -5.13 -5.48 18.79
CA SER A 355 -6.26 -6.38 19.10
C SER A 355 -5.84 -7.73 19.70
N LEU A 356 -4.85 -8.39 19.07
CA LEU A 356 -4.46 -9.76 19.37
C LEU A 356 -3.31 -9.88 20.38
N GLY A 357 -2.58 -8.79 20.61
CA GLY A 357 -1.49 -8.69 21.58
C GLY A 357 -0.09 -8.85 21.01
N ALA A 358 0.92 -8.76 21.89
CA ALA A 358 2.33 -8.59 21.54
C ALA A 358 2.95 -9.73 20.72
N GLN A 359 2.32 -10.91 20.67
CA GLN A 359 2.80 -12.03 19.84
C GLN A 359 2.81 -11.72 18.33
N VAL A 360 2.05 -10.72 17.89
CA VAL A 360 2.04 -10.27 16.48
C VAL A 360 3.36 -9.57 16.08
N GLN A 361 4.01 -8.91 17.05
CA GLN A 361 5.27 -8.20 16.86
C GLN A 361 5.25 -7.06 15.82
N GLY A 362 4.07 -6.52 15.48
CA GLY A 362 3.93 -5.43 14.51
C GLY A 362 4.79 -4.20 14.84
N ARG A 363 4.90 -3.83 16.12
CA ARG A 363 5.78 -2.75 16.59
C ARG A 363 7.24 -2.99 16.25
N ALA A 364 7.70 -4.23 16.46
CA ALA A 364 9.09 -4.59 16.28
C ALA A 364 9.44 -4.56 14.80
N VAL A 365 8.55 -5.12 13.96
CA VAL A 365 8.67 -5.07 12.50
C VAL A 365 8.69 -3.63 11.99
N ALA A 366 7.72 -2.80 12.38
CA ALA A 366 7.63 -1.40 11.96
C ALA A 366 8.95 -0.65 12.25
N LYS A 367 9.48 -0.79 13.47
CA LYS A 367 10.71 -0.11 13.88
C LYS A 367 11.95 -0.63 13.17
N ALA A 368 12.08 -1.95 13.05
CA ALA A 368 13.23 -2.57 12.40
C ALA A 368 13.29 -2.18 10.92
N TYR A 369 12.16 -2.26 10.22
CA TYR A 369 12.09 -1.92 8.81
C TYR A 369 12.30 -0.43 8.55
N ALA A 370 11.64 0.45 9.32
CA ALA A 370 11.86 1.89 9.25
C ALA A 370 13.33 2.29 9.45
N GLN A 371 14.03 1.62 10.37
CA GLN A 371 15.45 1.82 10.56
C GLN A 371 16.26 1.40 9.33
N ARG A 372 16.02 0.20 8.80
CA ARG A 372 16.71 -0.29 7.59
C ARG A 372 16.49 0.62 6.39
N LEU A 373 15.26 1.08 6.16
CA LEU A 373 14.98 2.01 5.06
C LEU A 373 15.75 3.33 5.22
N TRP A 374 15.75 3.91 6.43
CA TRP A 374 16.45 5.16 6.71
C TRP A 374 17.97 5.06 6.48
N GLU A 375 18.56 3.92 6.85
CA GLU A 375 20.00 3.68 6.78
C GLU A 375 20.45 3.28 5.37
N ASN A 376 19.66 2.48 4.67
CA ASN A 376 20.11 1.78 3.46
C ASN A 376 19.41 2.22 2.17
N ARG A 377 18.26 2.91 2.26
CA ARG A 377 17.40 3.23 1.10
C ARG A 377 17.10 4.73 0.95
N ARG A 378 17.82 5.60 1.64
CA ARG A 378 17.63 7.06 1.63
C ARG A 378 18.87 7.75 1.08
N ASP A 379 18.67 8.71 0.18
CA ASP A 379 19.69 9.68 -0.19
C ASP A 379 19.82 10.72 0.93
N PRO A 380 21.01 10.89 1.54
CA PRO A 380 21.16 11.75 2.71
C PRO A 380 21.00 13.24 2.43
N ASP A 381 21.14 13.68 1.18
CA ASP A 381 21.09 15.08 0.79
C ASP A 381 19.67 15.53 0.40
N THR A 382 18.84 14.59 -0.06
CA THR A 382 17.48 14.87 -0.57
C THR A 382 16.36 14.18 0.19
N ASP A 383 16.67 13.25 1.09
CA ASP A 383 15.70 12.40 1.77
C ASP A 383 14.82 11.54 0.82
N LEU A 384 15.22 11.45 -0.46
CA LEU A 384 14.56 10.62 -1.47
C LEU A 384 15.00 9.16 -1.37
N VAL A 385 14.09 8.25 -1.74
CA VAL A 385 14.41 6.83 -1.81
C VAL A 385 15.43 6.54 -2.91
N THR A 386 16.46 5.76 -2.58
CA THR A 386 17.43 5.23 -3.53
C THR A 386 17.05 3.82 -4.00
N GLY A 387 17.36 3.52 -5.26
CA GLY A 387 17.03 2.24 -5.88
C GLY A 387 15.52 2.00 -5.92
N SER A 388 14.76 3.00 -6.40
CA SER A 388 13.33 2.87 -6.66
C SER A 388 13.10 1.68 -7.60
N ARG A 389 12.14 0.82 -7.25
CA ARG A 389 11.83 -0.39 -8.03
C ARG A 389 10.92 -0.07 -9.21
N GLU A 390 10.04 0.91 -9.04
CA GLU A 390 9.06 1.32 -10.04
C GLU A 390 9.64 2.25 -11.12
N SER A 391 10.88 2.73 -10.94
CA SER A 391 11.57 3.56 -11.93
C SER A 391 12.98 3.07 -12.22
N GLY A 392 13.34 3.04 -13.50
CA GLY A 392 14.72 2.79 -13.93
C GLY A 392 15.65 4.01 -13.74
N THR A 393 15.09 5.18 -13.46
CA THR A 393 15.80 6.46 -13.36
C THR A 393 15.20 7.34 -12.27
N GLY A 394 15.89 7.48 -11.14
CA GLY A 394 15.46 8.35 -10.04
C GLY A 394 14.51 7.63 -9.06
N THR A 395 13.50 8.35 -8.58
CA THR A 395 12.60 7.93 -7.51
C THR A 395 11.15 8.05 -7.94
N HIS A 396 10.41 6.94 -7.87
CA HIS A 396 8.97 6.90 -8.12
C HIS A 396 8.18 7.32 -6.87
N LEU A 397 7.02 7.96 -7.06
CA LEU A 397 6.20 8.47 -5.95
C LEU A 397 5.74 7.35 -5.02
N LEU A 398 5.36 6.18 -5.55
CA LEU A 398 4.99 5.01 -4.73
C LEU A 398 6.09 4.60 -3.74
N ASP A 399 7.34 4.57 -4.18
CA ASP A 399 8.45 4.17 -3.31
C ASP A 399 8.70 5.23 -2.22
N GLN A 400 8.67 6.51 -2.59
CA GLN A 400 8.81 7.61 -1.62
C GLN A 400 7.64 7.63 -0.62
N ALA A 401 6.42 7.42 -1.09
CA ALA A 401 5.22 7.32 -0.26
C ALA A 401 5.33 6.13 0.70
N GLY A 402 5.67 4.94 0.21
CA GLY A 402 5.90 3.76 1.04
C GLY A 402 6.99 3.97 2.10
N PHE A 403 8.05 4.70 1.76
CA PHE A 403 9.10 5.09 2.70
C PHE A 403 8.58 6.03 3.78
N ALA A 404 7.89 7.10 3.41
CA ALA A 404 7.29 8.05 4.34
C ALA A 404 6.27 7.37 5.27
N ARG A 405 5.37 6.55 4.72
CA ARG A 405 4.41 5.72 5.48
C ARG A 405 5.12 4.83 6.49
N SER A 406 6.14 4.08 6.07
CA SER A 406 6.87 3.16 6.96
C SER A 406 7.50 3.87 8.16
N LEU A 407 8.04 5.08 7.97
CA LEU A 407 8.60 5.88 9.05
C LEU A 407 7.52 6.48 9.97
N ALA A 408 6.38 6.92 9.41
CA ALA A 408 5.23 7.40 10.17
C ALA A 408 4.64 6.28 11.05
N LEU A 409 4.42 5.10 10.48
CA LEU A 409 3.92 3.90 11.18
C LEU A 409 4.84 3.47 12.32
N ALA A 410 6.16 3.56 12.16
CA ALA A 410 7.12 3.28 13.23
C ALA A 410 7.08 4.29 14.40
N SER A 411 6.53 5.47 14.15
CA SER A 411 6.32 6.56 15.12
C SER A 411 4.91 6.55 15.73
N MET A 412 3.97 5.82 15.11
CA MET A 412 2.55 5.82 15.46
C MET A 412 2.28 5.42 16.92
N PRO A 413 1.56 6.26 17.70
CA PRO A 413 1.11 5.92 19.05
C PRO A 413 0.24 4.67 19.07
N ARG A 414 0.38 3.82 20.12
CA ARG A 414 -0.39 2.57 20.24
C ARG A 414 -1.91 2.78 20.17
N GLY A 415 -2.38 3.91 20.72
CA GLY A 415 -3.81 4.22 20.76
C GLY A 415 -4.45 4.39 19.38
N SER A 416 -3.65 4.70 18.35
CA SER A 416 -4.13 4.92 16.99
C SER A 416 -4.19 3.64 16.16
N TRP A 417 -3.56 2.55 16.61
CA TRP A 417 -3.37 1.36 15.79
C TRP A 417 -4.66 0.64 15.40
N HIS A 418 -5.70 0.71 16.24
CA HIS A 418 -7.01 0.13 15.93
C HIS A 418 -7.72 0.85 14.77
N HIS A 419 -7.25 2.03 14.37
CA HIS A 419 -7.86 2.87 13.33
C HIS A 419 -7.21 2.69 11.95
N LEU A 420 -6.05 2.04 11.89
CA LEU A 420 -5.27 1.87 10.67
C LEU A 420 -5.96 0.94 9.65
N SER A 421 -5.65 1.16 8.37
CA SER A 421 -6.13 0.39 7.23
C SER A 421 -5.03 -0.39 6.50
#